data_AF-A0A8S3EJN2-F1
#
_entry.id   AF-A0A8S3EJN2-F1
#
_cell.length_a   1.000
_cell.length_b   1.000
_cell.length_c   1.000
_cell.angle_alpha   90.00
_cell.angle_beta   90.00
_cell.angle_gamma   90.00
#
_symmetry.space_group_name_H-M   'P 1'
#
loop_
_entity.id
_entity.type
_entity.pdbx_description
1 polymer ?
#
loop_
_entity_poly.entity_id
_entity_poly.type
_entity_poly.pdbx_seq_one_letter_code
_entity_poly.pdbx_strand_id
1 'polypeptide(L)'
;DVSPTVQDPTVVNVSNICNKNAPDGPLVVSNQTLTSSMKPTNGRYNASFLPGLPSAAYNVIVLRTDDYSVEYDCLREFGITNYCVHILSRKPTLNETIVNNILKLVQELDLNTAKLEYVQTKQQNCSYAR
;
A
#
# COMPACT_ATOMS: atom_id res chain seq x y z
N ASP A 1 4.68 24.78 -19.59
CA ASP A 1 4.10 23.55 -19.01
C ASP A 1 5.08 22.88 -18.07
N VAL A 2 5.01 23.25 -16.79
CA VAL A 2 5.82 22.63 -15.75
C VAL A 2 5.02 21.42 -15.26
N SER A 3 5.32 20.23 -15.79
CA SER A 3 4.96 19.00 -15.10
C SER A 3 5.61 19.07 -13.71
N PRO A 4 4.86 19.03 -12.60
CA PRO A 4 5.48 19.00 -11.30
C PRO A 4 6.38 17.78 -11.25
N THR A 5 7.67 18.00 -11.02
CA THR A 5 8.63 16.95 -10.73
C THR A 5 8.13 16.26 -9.48
N VAL A 6 7.41 15.16 -9.64
CA VAL A 6 7.08 14.26 -8.53
C VAL A 6 8.44 13.89 -7.94
N GLN A 7 8.70 14.33 -6.70
CA GLN A 7 9.89 13.89 -6.01
C GLN A 7 9.84 12.37 -5.97
N ASP A 8 10.87 11.74 -6.51
CA ASP A 8 11.06 10.30 -6.48
C ASP A 8 12.11 9.98 -5.41
N PRO A 9 11.72 10.02 -4.12
CA PRO A 9 12.65 9.86 -3.01
C PRO A 9 13.15 8.43 -2.96
N THR A 10 14.43 8.27 -2.62
CA THR A 10 15.03 6.97 -2.34
C THR A 10 14.81 6.51 -0.89
N VAL A 11 14.29 7.38 -0.02
CA VAL A 11 13.93 7.07 1.37
C VAL A 11 12.61 7.76 1.72
N VAL A 12 11.64 7.01 2.22
CA VAL A 12 10.32 7.51 2.66
C VAL A 12 9.97 6.91 4.01
N ASN A 13 9.47 7.72 4.93
CA ASN A 13 8.88 7.25 6.18
C ASN A 13 7.36 7.22 6.04
N VAL A 14 6.75 6.09 6.37
CA VAL A 14 5.31 5.86 6.24
C VAL A 14 4.74 5.41 7.59
N SER A 15 3.59 5.97 7.94
CA SER A 15 2.81 5.56 9.12
C SER A 15 1.48 4.99 8.67
N ASN A 16 1.27 3.70 8.95
CA ASN A 16 0.00 3.02 8.75
C ASN A 16 -0.77 3.04 10.06
N ILE A 17 -1.98 3.59 10.04
CA ILE A 17 -2.77 3.85 11.24
C ILE A 17 -4.15 3.25 11.05
N CYS A 18 -4.60 2.42 12.00
CA CYS A 18 -5.95 1.86 11.99
C CYS A 18 -6.49 1.58 13.39
N ASN A 19 -7.81 1.50 13.52
CA ASN A 19 -8.45 0.91 14.69
C ASN A 19 -8.53 -0.61 14.49
N LYS A 20 -8.04 -1.38 15.46
CA LYS A 20 -7.94 -2.84 15.34
C LYS A 20 -9.34 -3.48 15.34
N ASN A 21 -9.63 -4.28 14.31
CA ASN A 21 -10.83 -5.10 14.14
C ASN A 21 -12.19 -4.36 14.02
N ALA A 22 -12.34 -3.17 14.60
CA ALA A 22 -13.60 -2.41 14.61
C ALA A 22 -13.32 -0.89 14.60
N PRO A 23 -14.28 -0.04 14.14
CA PRO A 23 -14.11 1.41 14.11
C PRO A 23 -13.84 2.05 15.47
N ASP A 24 -14.30 1.43 16.56
CA ASP A 24 -14.10 1.82 17.96
C ASP A 24 -13.02 1.00 18.66
N GLY A 25 -12.32 0.13 17.93
CA GLY A 25 -11.22 -0.67 18.45
C GLY A 25 -10.00 0.17 18.84
N PRO A 26 -9.02 -0.43 19.55
CA PRO A 26 -7.82 0.28 19.95
C PRO A 26 -7.01 0.72 18.73
N LEU A 27 -6.43 1.92 18.82
CA LEU A 27 -5.56 2.46 17.80
C LEU A 27 -4.27 1.65 17.70
N VAL A 28 -3.92 1.26 16.48
CA VAL A 28 -2.67 0.62 16.10
C VAL A 28 -1.93 1.51 15.11
N VAL A 29 -0.66 1.75 15.38
CA VAL A 29 0.26 2.47 14.50
C VAL A 29 1.38 1.52 14.11
N SER A 30 1.61 1.38 12.81
CA SER A 30 2.73 0.63 12.25
C SER A 30 3.55 1.56 11.36
N ASN A 31 4.76 1.88 11.82
CA ASN A 31 5.69 2.72 11.09
C ASN A 31 6.62 1.85 10.26
N GLN A 32 6.93 2.32 9.05
CA GLN A 32 7.87 1.67 8.15
C GLN A 32 8.73 2.71 7.44
N THR A 33 9.94 2.29 7.07
CA THR A 33 10.82 3.04 6.17
C THR A 33 10.90 2.31 4.84
N LEU A 34 10.56 2.98 3.76
CA LEU A 34 10.76 2.53 2.39
C LEU A 34 12.12 3.02 1.91
N THR A 35 12.94 2.12 1.38
CA THR A 35 14.27 2.46 0.83
C THR A 35 14.44 1.92 -0.57
N SER A 36 15.09 2.67 -1.44
CA SER A 36 15.45 2.24 -2.80
C SER A 36 16.91 2.58 -3.08
N SER A 37 17.65 1.62 -3.63
CA SER A 37 19.01 1.84 -4.16
C SER A 37 19.01 2.34 -5.61
N MET A 38 17.84 2.41 -6.25
CA MET A 38 17.67 2.82 -7.63
C MET A 38 17.27 4.31 -7.74
N LYS A 39 17.73 4.98 -8.80
CA LYS A 39 17.25 6.32 -9.22
C LYS A 39 17.03 6.34 -10.74
N PRO A 40 15.83 6.65 -11.24
CA PRO A 40 14.57 6.74 -10.48
C PRO A 40 14.22 5.41 -9.80
N THR A 41 13.48 5.45 -8.70
CA THR A 41 13.02 4.25 -8.00
C THR A 41 12.05 3.45 -8.85
N ASN A 42 11.33 4.13 -9.76
CA ASN A 42 10.23 3.56 -10.55
C ASN A 42 9.19 2.83 -9.67
N GLY A 43 8.93 3.36 -8.47
CA GLY A 43 7.98 2.79 -7.52
C GLY A 43 8.47 1.54 -6.80
N ARG A 44 9.77 1.20 -6.88
CA ARG A 44 10.35 0.00 -6.28
C ARG A 44 11.15 0.32 -5.02
N TYR A 45 10.74 -0.28 -3.92
CA TYR A 45 11.30 -0.06 -2.60
C TYR A 45 11.46 -1.38 -1.83
N ASN A 46 12.23 -1.32 -0.75
CA ASN A 46 12.20 -2.29 0.33
C ASN A 46 11.58 -1.63 1.57
N ALA A 47 10.51 -2.23 2.10
CA ALA A 47 9.83 -1.77 3.31
C ALA A 47 10.41 -2.47 4.55
N SER A 48 10.91 -1.68 5.50
CA SER A 48 11.43 -2.16 6.77
C SER A 48 10.60 -1.60 7.92
N PHE A 49 10.11 -2.47 8.80
CA PHE A 49 9.34 -2.11 9.99
C PHE A 49 10.23 -1.92 11.23
N LEU A 50 11.36 -2.64 11.29
CA LEU A 50 12.35 -2.54 12.35
C LEU A 50 13.76 -2.73 11.79
N PRO A 51 14.76 -1.98 12.28
CA PRO A 51 16.15 -2.19 11.92
C PRO A 51 16.60 -3.62 12.19
N GLY A 52 17.22 -4.26 11.21
CA GLY A 52 17.79 -5.62 11.34
C GLY A 52 16.83 -6.77 11.05
N LEU A 53 15.54 -6.51 10.81
CA LEU A 53 14.60 -7.52 10.31
C LEU A 53 14.56 -7.57 8.78
N PRO A 54 14.17 -8.71 8.18
CA PRO A 54 13.93 -8.80 6.76
C PRO A 54 12.98 -7.70 6.28
N SER A 55 13.32 -7.09 5.14
CA SER A 55 12.48 -6.09 4.49
C SER A 55 11.60 -6.75 3.44
N ALA A 56 10.36 -6.29 3.30
CA ALA A 56 9.47 -6.73 2.23
C ALA A 56 9.78 -5.96 0.95
N ALA A 57 9.70 -6.63 -0.21
CA ALA A 57 9.69 -5.93 -1.49
C ALA A 57 8.38 -5.14 -1.59
N TYR A 58 8.44 -3.83 -1.81
CA TYR A 58 7.31 -2.91 -1.84
C TYR A 58 7.26 -2.21 -3.19
N ASN A 59 6.14 -2.35 -3.90
CA ASN A 59 6.01 -1.86 -5.28
C ASN A 59 4.75 -1.02 -5.45
N VAL A 60 4.90 0.23 -5.89
CA VAL A 60 3.78 1.06 -6.37
C VAL A 60 3.51 0.67 -7.83
N ILE A 61 2.41 -0.02 -8.08
CA ILE A 61 2.03 -0.52 -9.41
C ILE A 61 1.22 0.51 -10.18
N VAL A 62 0.33 1.23 -9.48
CA VAL A 62 -0.48 2.30 -10.06
C VAL A 62 -0.37 3.52 -9.18
N LEU A 63 -0.13 4.68 -9.79
CA LEU A 63 -0.17 5.96 -9.13
C LEU A 63 -1.06 6.93 -9.93
N ARG A 64 -2.20 7.29 -9.36
CA ARG A 64 -3.04 8.42 -9.78
C ARG A 64 -2.96 9.45 -8.67
N THR A 65 -1.98 10.35 -8.76
CA THR A 65 -1.53 11.25 -7.69
C THR A 65 -2.65 11.90 -6.88
N ASP A 66 -3.74 12.30 -7.55
CA ASP A 66 -4.85 13.03 -6.96
C ASP A 66 -6.06 12.16 -6.58
N ASP A 67 -5.97 10.84 -6.71
CA ASP A 67 -7.13 9.94 -6.53
C ASP A 67 -6.79 8.66 -5.75
N TYR A 68 -5.95 7.79 -6.31
CA TYR A 68 -5.64 6.48 -5.70
C TYR A 68 -4.25 5.95 -6.07
N SER A 69 -3.73 5.05 -5.25
CA SER A 69 -2.58 4.20 -5.57
C SER A 69 -2.94 2.72 -5.40
N VAL A 70 -2.18 1.88 -6.10
CA VAL A 70 -2.19 0.42 -5.92
C VAL A 70 -0.77 -0.01 -5.62
N GLU A 71 -0.59 -0.69 -4.50
CA GLU A 71 0.69 -1.15 -4.00
C GLU A 71 0.68 -2.67 -3.82
N TYR A 72 1.85 -3.28 -4.02
CA TYR A 72 2.07 -4.70 -3.80
C TYR A 72 3.32 -4.93 -2.98
N ASP A 73 3.11 -5.57 -1.84
CA ASP A 73 4.13 -5.86 -0.85
C ASP A 73 4.28 -7.36 -0.75
N CYS A 74 5.52 -7.85 -0.80
CA CYS A 74 5.80 -9.28 -0.75
C CYS A 74 7.05 -9.56 0.09
N LEU A 75 6.91 -10.48 1.04
CA LEU A 75 7.98 -11.00 1.86
C LEU A 75 7.95 -12.52 1.78
N ARG A 76 9.12 -13.14 1.57
CA ARG A 76 9.26 -14.58 1.55
C ARG A 76 10.20 -15.02 2.66
N GLU A 77 9.66 -15.74 3.63
CA GLU A 77 10.39 -16.24 4.79
C GLU A 77 10.12 -17.73 4.97
N PHE A 78 11.18 -18.53 5.16
CA PHE A 78 11.09 -19.98 5.38
C PHE A 78 10.20 -20.75 4.38
N GLY A 79 10.16 -20.29 3.12
CA GLY A 79 9.35 -20.90 2.06
C GLY A 79 7.89 -20.44 2.04
N ILE A 80 7.43 -19.66 3.02
CA ILE A 80 6.10 -19.04 3.07
C ILE A 80 6.18 -17.66 2.41
N THR A 81 5.28 -17.42 1.44
CA THR A 81 5.10 -16.10 0.83
C THR A 81 3.98 -15.39 1.58
N ASN A 82 4.32 -14.25 2.19
CA ASN A 82 3.35 -13.31 2.73
C ASN A 82 3.29 -12.11 1.79
N TYR A 83 2.10 -11.83 1.25
CA TYR A 83 1.90 -10.73 0.33
C TYR A 83 0.62 -9.96 0.64
N CYS A 84 0.63 -8.68 0.28
CA CYS A 84 -0.51 -7.79 0.38
C CYS A 84 -0.65 -6.99 -0.92
N VAL A 85 -1.89 -6.81 -1.35
CA VAL A 85 -2.25 -5.79 -2.35
C VAL A 85 -3.02 -4.71 -1.63
N HIS A 86 -2.53 -3.48 -1.69
CA HIS A 86 -3.18 -2.33 -1.08
C HIS A 86 -3.81 -1.44 -2.15
N ILE A 87 -5.07 -1.05 -1.94
CA ILE A 87 -5.75 -0.02 -2.72
C ILE A 87 -5.94 1.18 -1.78
N LEU A 88 -5.17 2.24 -2.01
CA LEU A 88 -5.24 3.46 -1.20
C LEU A 88 -5.95 4.55 -1.98
N SER A 89 -6.78 5.35 -1.32
CA SER A 89 -7.47 6.48 -1.94
C SER A 89 -7.26 7.75 -1.12
N ARG A 90 -7.21 8.90 -1.82
CA ARG A 90 -7.26 10.24 -1.22
C ARG A 90 -8.60 10.55 -0.57
N LYS A 91 -9.65 9.79 -0.88
CA LYS A 91 -10.98 9.89 -0.28
C LYS A 91 -11.28 8.65 0.57
N PRO A 92 -12.15 8.75 1.60
CA PRO A 92 -12.54 7.60 2.41
C PRO A 92 -13.22 6.47 1.62
N THR A 93 -13.71 6.76 0.41
CA THR A 93 -14.36 5.81 -0.48
C THR A 93 -13.84 6.02 -1.90
N LEU A 94 -13.62 4.92 -2.62
CA LEU A 94 -13.27 4.91 -4.04
C LEU A 94 -14.47 4.40 -4.85
N ASN A 95 -14.59 4.85 -6.10
CA ASN A 95 -15.66 4.40 -6.98
C ASN A 95 -15.57 2.89 -7.26
N GLU A 96 -16.69 2.17 -7.21
CA GLU A 96 -16.73 0.71 -7.36
C GLU A 96 -16.21 0.22 -8.72
N THR A 97 -16.47 0.97 -9.80
CA THR A 97 -15.91 0.65 -11.13
C THR A 97 -14.39 0.73 -11.13
N ILE A 98 -13.80 1.70 -10.42
CA ILE A 98 -12.34 1.80 -10.27
C ILE A 98 -11.81 0.61 -9.48
N VAL A 99 -12.45 0.26 -8.36
CA VAL A 99 -12.07 -0.91 -7.55
C VAL A 99 -12.11 -2.19 -8.40
N ASN A 100 -13.19 -2.43 -9.13
CA ASN A 100 -13.35 -3.60 -10.00
C ASN A 100 -12.28 -3.67 -11.11
N ASN A 101 -11.88 -2.52 -11.67
CA ASN A 101 -10.80 -2.47 -12.66
C ASN A 101 -9.44 -2.79 -12.02
N ILE A 102 -9.19 -2.33 -10.79
CA ILE A 102 -7.97 -2.67 -10.04
C ILE A 102 -7.95 -4.17 -9.72
N LEU A 103 -9.07 -4.75 -9.28
CA LEU A 103 -9.15 -6.19 -8.99
C LEU A 103 -8.89 -7.04 -10.24
N LYS A 104 -9.37 -6.62 -11.41
CA LYS A 104 -9.03 -7.26 -12.70
C LYS A 104 -7.54 -7.17 -13.00
N LEU A 105 -6.94 -5.99 -12.85
CA LEU A 105 -5.50 -5.80 -13.05
C LEU A 105 -4.67 -6.72 -12.13
N VAL A 106 -5.06 -6.84 -10.86
CA VAL A 106 -4.41 -7.72 -9.87
C VAL A 106 -4.46 -9.18 -10.30
N GLN A 107 -5.58 -9.62 -10.91
CA GLN A 107 -5.72 -10.97 -11.46
C GLN A 107 -4.88 -11.16 -12.73
N GLU A 108 -4.89 -10.19 -13.64
CA GLU A 108 -4.11 -10.23 -14.90
C GLU A 108 -2.60 -10.28 -14.64
N LEU A 109 -2.14 -9.63 -13.57
CA LEU A 109 -0.74 -9.63 -13.13
C LEU A 109 -0.38 -10.81 -12.21
N ASP A 110 -1.34 -11.71 -11.91
CA ASP A 110 -1.19 -12.84 -11.00
C ASP A 110 -0.65 -12.46 -9.60
N LEU A 111 -1.08 -11.29 -9.09
CA LEU A 111 -0.61 -10.78 -7.80
C LEU A 111 -1.41 -11.33 -6.60
N ASN A 112 -2.54 -11.99 -6.86
CA ASN A 112 -3.38 -12.64 -5.83
C ASN A 112 -3.35 -14.18 -5.98
N THR A 113 -2.16 -14.76 -5.89
CA THR A 113 -1.93 -16.21 -6.10
C THR A 113 -2.74 -17.10 -5.15
N ALA A 114 -3.02 -16.65 -3.93
CA ALA A 114 -3.84 -17.38 -2.94
C ALA A 114 -5.36 -17.15 -3.10
N LYS A 115 -5.78 -16.35 -4.10
CA LYS A 115 -7.21 -16.06 -4.39
C LYS A 115 -7.97 -15.52 -3.18
N LEU A 116 -7.32 -14.62 -2.44
CA LEU A 116 -7.91 -13.98 -1.27
C LEU A 116 -9.08 -13.09 -1.69
N GLU A 117 -10.12 -13.04 -0.87
CA GLU A 117 -11.25 -12.14 -1.05
C GLU A 117 -10.81 -10.69 -0.83
N TYR A 118 -11.35 -9.77 -1.65
CA TYR A 118 -11.17 -8.35 -1.42
C TYR A 118 -12.00 -7.91 -0.21
N VAL A 119 -11.34 -7.31 0.79
CA VAL A 119 -11.99 -6.75 1.97
C VAL A 119 -11.78 -5.24 1.98
N GLN A 120 -12.87 -4.48 1.86
CA GLN A 120 -12.82 -3.04 2.00
C GLN A 120 -12.74 -2.63 3.48
N THR A 121 -11.76 -1.80 3.82
CA THR A 121 -11.65 -1.19 5.15
C THR A 121 -12.87 -0.31 5.44
N LYS A 122 -13.47 -0.48 6.63
CA LYS A 122 -14.56 0.37 7.11
C LYS A 122 -14.01 1.74 7.53
N GLN A 123 -14.48 2.80 6.89
CA GLN A 123 -14.08 4.19 7.16
C GLN A 123 -15.17 5.01 7.91
N GLN A 124 -16.23 4.35 8.35
CA GLN A 124 -17.36 4.98 9.04
C GLN A 124 -16.98 5.33 10.48
N ASN A 125 -17.40 6.51 10.96
CA ASN A 125 -17.19 6.98 12.34
C ASN A 125 -15.72 7.01 12.81
N CYS A 126 -14.76 7.01 11.89
CA CYS A 126 -13.35 7.23 12.21
C CYS A 126 -13.15 8.71 12.59
N SER A 127 -12.68 8.97 13.81
CA SER A 127 -12.52 10.32 14.38
C SER A 127 -11.24 11.04 13.97
N TYR A 128 -10.51 10.56 12.95
CA TYR A 128 -9.37 11.28 12.41
C TYR A 128 -9.86 12.54 11.70
N ALA A 129 -9.90 13.62 12.47
CA ALA A 129 -10.00 14.98 11.98
C ALA A 129 -8.94 15.20 10.88
N ARG A 130 -9.39 15.78 9.76
CA ARG A 130 -8.49 16.35 8.77
C ARG A 130 -7.67 17.49 9.37
#